data_AF-A0A258WH43-F1
#
_entry.id   AF-A0A258WH43-F1
#
_cell.length_a   1.000
_cell.length_b   1.000
_cell.length_c   1.000
_cell.angle_alpha   90.00
_cell.angle_beta   90.00
_cell.angle_gamma   90.00
#
_symmetry.space_group_name_H-M   'P 1'
#
loop_
_entity.id
_entity.type
_entity.pdbx_description
1 polymer ?
#
loop_
_entity_poly.entity_id
_entity_poly.type
_entity_poly.pdbx_seq_one_letter_code
_entity_poly.pdbx_strand_id
1 'polypeptide(L)'
;MLINKWKQVLRISVILLCITLSTLSNVQAQIVWENPRLPINSFLSRQAQKGNINIADFILPMSRKEIAFNLSALKDSIHNLSVIEKEELNFYLQEYSEFNTNRVDSTLFFKNDPYGRWRAFSAQTSDFLIRIDPAMSLETTQGGGKSIMKMSGGLQLWGHMGKNISFQAFFTDFTEYGTRVDTIRQFSNETGIVRFANVKPDSKLLTYSNLRGSVGYEFKNGSVSLGNDQLLWGYGENGRLVMSDKAPAYPFIRLDYQPLKWVKFHYAHTWLQSAIIDSARTYPKGNTIYGSDREIYVSKFMATHSLNFFPVKGLSLSIGESIIYSDKMDAGYLIPVMFFKAYDQITSRYKINSGSNGQ
;
A
#
# COMPACT_ATOMS: atom_id res chain seq x y z
N MET A 1 45.80 -22.20 12.58
CA MET A 1 44.73 -22.71 13.49
C MET A 1 43.52 -21.75 13.61
N LEU A 2 43.71 -20.43 13.59
CA LEU A 2 42.61 -19.44 13.72
C LEU A 2 41.62 -19.39 12.53
N ILE A 3 42.09 -19.55 11.29
CA ILE A 3 41.25 -19.46 10.08
C ILE A 3 40.16 -20.56 10.01
N ASN A 4 40.46 -21.76 10.54
CA ASN A 4 39.49 -22.86 10.56
C ASN A 4 38.37 -22.64 11.59
N LYS A 5 38.66 -21.98 12.72
CA LYS A 5 37.65 -21.64 13.72
C LYS A 5 36.65 -20.61 13.18
N TRP A 6 37.10 -19.62 12.40
CA TRP A 6 36.22 -18.63 11.77
C TRP A 6 35.27 -19.25 10.74
N LYS A 7 35.75 -20.18 9.90
CA LYS A 7 34.89 -20.91 8.95
C LYS A 7 33.87 -21.81 9.65
N GLN A 8 34.22 -22.39 10.80
CA GLN A 8 33.31 -23.19 11.62
C GLN A 8 32.22 -22.32 12.27
N VAL A 9 32.59 -21.17 12.84
CA VAL A 9 31.62 -20.22 13.41
C VAL A 9 30.68 -19.68 12.34
N LEU A 10 31.20 -19.34 11.15
CA LEU A 10 30.35 -18.88 10.04
C LEU A 10 29.35 -19.96 9.58
N ARG A 11 29.79 -21.23 9.50
CA ARG A 11 28.93 -22.37 9.16
C ARG A 11 27.89 -22.62 10.24
N ILE A 12 28.25 -22.54 11.52
CA ILE A 12 27.33 -22.73 12.65
C ILE A 12 26.31 -21.59 12.69
N SER A 13 26.71 -20.34 12.41
CA SER A 13 25.79 -19.20 12.33
C SER A 13 24.81 -19.30 11.15
N VAL A 14 25.27 -19.78 9.99
CA VAL A 14 24.39 -20.03 8.83
C VAL A 14 23.43 -21.18 9.11
N ILE A 15 23.89 -22.24 9.77
CA ILE A 15 23.05 -23.37 10.17
C ILE A 15 22.05 -22.97 11.26
N LEU A 16 22.44 -22.16 12.24
CA LEU A 16 21.51 -21.62 13.25
C LEU A 16 20.46 -20.70 12.60
N LEU A 17 20.87 -19.82 11.67
CA LEU A 17 19.94 -18.98 10.91
C LEU A 17 18.94 -19.85 10.13
N CYS A 18 19.41 -20.90 9.45
CA CYS A 18 18.55 -21.85 8.73
C CYS A 18 17.64 -22.70 9.65
N ILE A 19 18.08 -23.04 10.86
CA ILE A 19 17.28 -23.81 11.84
C ILE A 19 16.25 -22.92 12.56
N THR A 20 16.52 -21.61 12.72
CA THR A 20 15.49 -20.67 13.21
C THR A 20 14.40 -20.37 12.15
N LEU A 21 14.67 -20.63 10.87
CA LEU A 21 13.71 -20.50 9.77
C LEU A 21 12.81 -21.74 9.59
N SER A 22 13.07 -22.87 10.24
CA SER A 22 12.37 -24.14 9.97
C SER A 22 11.24 -24.51 10.94
N THR A 23 10.95 -23.70 11.96
CA THR A 23 9.74 -23.87 12.81
C THR A 23 8.61 -22.95 12.33
N LEU A 24 8.18 -23.12 11.07
CA LEU A 24 7.02 -22.44 10.51
C LEU A 24 5.75 -23.23 10.86
N SER A 25 5.03 -22.76 11.88
CA SER A 25 3.66 -23.16 12.20
C SER A 25 2.70 -22.94 11.01
N ASN A 26 1.62 -23.73 10.96
CA ASN A 26 0.57 -23.77 9.93
C ASN A 26 -0.30 -22.51 9.81
N VAL A 27 0.30 -21.35 9.58
CA VAL A 27 -0.43 -20.11 9.28
C VAL A 27 -0.23 -19.79 7.81
N GLN A 28 -1.32 -19.75 7.04
CA GLN A 28 -1.30 -19.27 5.66
C GLN A 28 -1.08 -17.76 5.68
N ALA A 29 -0.03 -17.29 5.02
CA ALA A 29 0.46 -15.92 5.10
C ALA A 29 0.36 -15.31 3.68
N GLN A 30 -0.35 -14.19 3.55
CA GLN A 30 -0.86 -13.65 2.27
C GLN A 30 -1.07 -12.12 2.40
N ILE A 31 -0.07 -11.33 2.03
CA ILE A 31 -0.12 -9.85 2.09
C ILE A 31 -0.44 -9.30 0.71
N VAL A 32 -1.68 -9.44 0.26
CA VAL A 32 -2.18 -8.69 -0.90
C VAL A 32 -2.81 -7.42 -0.34
N TRP A 33 -2.27 -6.25 -0.68
CA TRP A 33 -2.72 -4.95 -0.19
C TRP A 33 -3.94 -4.44 -0.95
N GLU A 34 -5.03 -4.19 -0.24
CA GLU A 34 -6.28 -3.71 -0.83
C GLU A 34 -6.26 -2.19 -1.05
N ASN A 35 -6.97 -1.68 -2.05
CA ASN A 35 -7.07 -0.21 -2.22
C ASN A 35 -7.75 0.42 -1.00
N PRO A 36 -7.11 1.37 -0.28
CA PRO A 36 -7.75 2.07 0.84
C PRO A 36 -9.05 2.80 0.45
N ARG A 37 -9.19 3.18 -0.83
CA ARG A 37 -10.36 3.91 -1.35
C ARG A 37 -11.53 3.00 -1.73
N LEU A 38 -11.39 1.68 -1.69
CA LEU A 38 -12.52 0.81 -1.99
C LEU A 38 -13.57 0.86 -0.88
N PRO A 39 -14.88 0.77 -1.21
CA PRO A 39 -15.98 0.88 -0.26
C PRO A 39 -15.95 -0.11 0.91
N ILE A 40 -15.25 -1.24 0.76
CA ILE A 40 -15.03 -2.22 1.83
C ILE A 40 -14.42 -1.59 3.08
N ASN A 41 -13.46 -0.67 2.94
CA ASN A 41 -12.79 -0.06 4.09
C ASN A 41 -13.80 0.79 4.86
N SER A 42 -14.57 1.61 4.16
CA SER A 42 -15.65 2.38 4.77
C SER A 42 -16.71 1.49 5.43
N PHE A 43 -17.06 0.35 4.83
CA PHE A 43 -17.96 -0.63 5.44
C PHE A 43 -17.39 -1.17 6.76
N LEU A 44 -16.14 -1.65 6.77
CA LEU A 44 -15.49 -2.17 7.97
C LEU A 44 -15.35 -1.09 9.05
N SER A 45 -14.94 0.13 8.69
CA SER A 45 -14.83 1.24 9.63
C SER A 45 -16.19 1.61 10.23
N ARG A 46 -17.29 1.60 9.46
CA ARG A 46 -18.66 1.77 10.01
C ARG A 46 -19.00 0.66 11.01
N GLN A 47 -18.69 -0.60 10.68
CA GLN A 47 -18.98 -1.72 11.60
C GLN A 47 -18.13 -1.66 12.88
N ALA A 48 -16.88 -1.22 12.79
CA ALA A 48 -16.03 -1.01 13.94
C ALA A 48 -16.54 0.12 14.85
N GLN A 49 -17.00 1.23 14.27
CA GLN A 49 -17.62 2.34 15.01
C GLN A 49 -18.91 1.91 15.73
N LYS A 50 -19.69 1.00 15.12
CA LYS A 50 -20.85 0.37 15.78
C LYS A 50 -20.47 -0.63 16.87
N GLY A 51 -19.19 -0.97 17.01
CA GLY A 51 -18.69 -1.91 18.02
C GLY A 51 -18.83 -3.39 17.65
N ASN A 52 -19.31 -3.69 16.43
CA ASN A 52 -19.52 -5.06 15.93
C ASN A 52 -18.19 -5.81 15.74
N ILE A 53 -17.12 -5.09 15.38
CA ILE A 53 -15.75 -5.61 15.26
C ILE A 53 -14.74 -4.64 15.85
N ASN A 54 -13.50 -5.10 16.00
CA ASN A 54 -12.37 -4.25 16.36
C ASN A 54 -11.32 -4.34 15.26
N ILE A 55 -11.03 -3.21 14.61
CA ILE A 55 -10.08 -3.13 13.49
C ILE A 55 -8.90 -2.25 13.88
N ALA A 56 -7.71 -2.64 13.42
CA ALA A 56 -6.47 -1.90 13.59
C ALA A 56 -6.03 -1.29 12.24
N ASP A 57 -6.87 -0.40 11.71
CA ASP A 57 -6.77 0.27 10.41
C ASP A 57 -6.03 1.62 10.48
N PHE A 58 -5.18 1.82 11.50
CA PHE A 58 -4.40 3.05 11.69
C PHE A 58 -3.40 3.29 10.55
N ILE A 59 -2.91 2.22 9.93
CA ILE A 59 -2.03 2.25 8.77
C ILE A 59 -2.69 1.47 7.63
N LEU A 60 -2.89 2.15 6.50
CA LEU A 60 -3.46 1.57 5.29
C LEU A 60 -2.38 1.55 4.19
N PRO A 61 -2.49 0.63 3.21
CA PRO A 61 -3.56 -0.34 3.00
C PRO A 61 -3.59 -1.49 4.01
N MET A 62 -4.79 -2.01 4.28
CA MET A 62 -4.99 -3.32 4.92
C MET A 62 -4.76 -4.42 3.89
N SER A 63 -4.30 -5.57 4.35
CA SER A 63 -4.23 -6.76 3.51
C SER A 63 -5.62 -7.36 3.31
N ARG A 64 -5.81 -8.06 2.18
CA ARG A 64 -7.00 -8.87 1.91
C ARG A 64 -7.25 -9.92 3.00
N LYS A 65 -6.18 -10.43 3.61
CA LYS A 65 -6.23 -11.34 4.75
C LYS A 65 -6.81 -10.69 6.00
N GLU A 66 -6.35 -9.47 6.34
CA GLU A 66 -6.92 -8.68 7.44
C GLU A 66 -8.40 -8.37 7.17
N ILE A 67 -8.76 -8.03 5.93
CA ILE A 67 -10.16 -7.78 5.54
C ILE A 67 -11.01 -9.05 5.71
N ALA A 68 -10.57 -10.19 5.17
CA ALA A 68 -11.30 -11.45 5.28
C ALA A 68 -11.50 -11.89 6.74
N PHE A 69 -10.48 -11.70 7.58
CA PHE A 69 -10.58 -11.96 9.02
C PHE A 69 -11.69 -11.12 9.68
N ASN A 70 -11.73 -9.82 9.38
CA ASN A 70 -12.76 -8.92 9.92
C ASN A 70 -14.17 -9.22 9.39
N LEU A 71 -14.29 -9.60 8.11
CA LEU A 71 -15.56 -10.05 7.54
C LEU A 71 -16.05 -11.34 8.20
N SER A 72 -15.14 -12.28 8.51
CA SER A 72 -15.49 -13.48 9.26
C SER A 72 -15.96 -13.15 10.67
N ALA A 73 -15.29 -12.23 11.37
CA ALA A 73 -15.72 -11.78 12.70
C ALA A 73 -17.10 -11.09 12.69
N LEU A 74 -17.45 -10.37 11.60
CA LEU A 74 -18.78 -9.79 11.43
C LEU A 74 -19.87 -10.85 11.27
N LYS A 75 -19.56 -11.99 10.64
CA LYS A 75 -20.50 -13.09 10.49
C LYS A 75 -20.97 -13.63 11.85
N ASP A 76 -20.10 -13.65 12.85
CA ASP A 76 -20.44 -14.06 14.21
C ASP A 76 -21.38 -13.07 14.91
N SER A 77 -21.41 -11.81 14.44
CA SER A 77 -22.28 -10.74 14.95
C SER A 77 -23.42 -10.39 13.99
N ILE A 78 -23.77 -11.28 13.06
CA ILE A 78 -24.72 -11.00 11.96
C ILE A 78 -26.10 -10.50 12.44
N HIS A 79 -26.51 -10.86 13.65
CA HIS A 79 -27.77 -10.43 14.25
C HIS A 79 -27.82 -8.92 14.53
N ASN A 80 -26.67 -8.27 14.70
CA ASN A 80 -26.56 -6.83 14.94
C ASN A 80 -26.56 -5.99 13.66
N LEU A 81 -26.55 -6.64 12.48
CA LEU A 81 -26.50 -5.97 11.18
C LEU A 81 -27.91 -5.70 10.68
N SER A 82 -28.10 -4.51 10.08
CA SER A 82 -29.30 -4.19 9.31
C SER A 82 -29.42 -5.08 8.06
N VAL A 83 -30.57 -5.04 7.39
CA VAL A 83 -30.81 -5.81 6.16
C VAL A 83 -29.78 -5.46 5.09
N ILE A 84 -29.53 -4.17 4.87
CA ILE A 84 -28.56 -3.67 3.88
C ILE A 84 -27.14 -4.11 4.26
N GLU A 85 -26.77 -4.05 5.54
CA GLU A 85 -25.43 -4.46 5.98
C GLU A 85 -25.18 -5.95 5.84
N LYS A 86 -26.22 -6.78 5.96
CA LYS A 86 -26.14 -8.21 5.67
C LYS A 86 -25.91 -8.46 4.18
N GLU A 87 -26.56 -7.68 3.31
CA GLU A 87 -26.33 -7.74 1.86
C GLU A 87 -24.91 -7.29 1.51
N GLU A 88 -24.43 -6.17 2.07
CA GLU A 88 -23.04 -5.71 1.94
C GLU A 88 -22.05 -6.79 2.43
N LEU A 89 -22.27 -7.35 3.62
CA LEU A 89 -21.42 -8.41 4.18
C LEU A 89 -21.36 -9.63 3.25
N ASN A 90 -22.51 -10.09 2.76
CA ASN A 90 -22.56 -11.22 1.83
C ASN A 90 -21.83 -10.92 0.53
N PHE A 91 -21.99 -9.72 -0.04
CA PHE A 91 -21.24 -9.30 -1.22
C PHE A 91 -19.72 -9.35 -0.99
N TYR A 92 -19.24 -8.80 0.12
CA TYR A 92 -17.81 -8.80 0.41
C TYR A 92 -17.26 -10.19 0.75
N LEU A 93 -18.02 -11.05 1.42
CA LEU A 93 -17.62 -12.44 1.69
C LEU A 93 -17.38 -13.24 0.40
N GLN A 94 -18.07 -12.92 -0.70
CA GLN A 94 -17.80 -13.53 -2.01
C GLN A 94 -16.45 -13.07 -2.57
N GLU A 95 -16.16 -11.77 -2.49
CA GLU A 95 -14.93 -11.17 -3.04
C GLU A 95 -13.66 -11.62 -2.30
N TYR A 96 -13.69 -11.70 -0.97
CA TYR A 96 -12.56 -12.06 -0.10
C TYR A 96 -12.54 -13.54 0.33
N SER A 97 -13.15 -14.40 -0.48
CA SER A 97 -13.38 -15.81 -0.19
C SER A 97 -12.12 -16.70 -0.30
N GLU A 98 -11.01 -16.18 -0.81
CA GLU A 98 -9.78 -16.95 -1.04
C GLU A 98 -9.20 -17.59 0.22
N PHE A 99 -9.53 -17.08 1.41
CA PHE A 99 -9.01 -17.57 2.70
C PHE A 99 -9.80 -18.75 3.28
N ASN A 100 -10.81 -19.27 2.57
CA ASN A 100 -11.58 -20.41 3.02
C ASN A 100 -10.79 -21.73 2.89
N THR A 101 -11.01 -22.65 3.83
CA THR A 101 -10.17 -23.84 4.06
C THR A 101 -10.24 -24.93 2.98
N ASN A 102 -11.27 -24.90 2.12
CA ASN A 102 -11.53 -25.96 1.14
C ASN A 102 -11.14 -25.51 -0.27
N ARG A 103 -9.84 -25.29 -0.49
CA ARG A 103 -9.32 -24.95 -1.81
C ARG A 103 -9.27 -26.20 -2.69
N VAL A 104 -10.11 -26.23 -3.72
CA VAL A 104 -10.08 -27.26 -4.76
C VAL A 104 -9.27 -26.73 -5.94
N ASP A 105 -8.34 -27.55 -6.43
CA ASP A 105 -7.56 -27.26 -7.62
C ASP A 105 -8.51 -26.95 -8.78
N SER A 106 -8.42 -25.74 -9.32
CA SER A 106 -9.34 -25.26 -10.34
C SER A 106 -8.70 -24.19 -11.21
N THR A 107 -9.08 -24.19 -12.48
CA THR A 107 -8.74 -23.12 -13.42
C THR A 107 -10.03 -22.67 -14.09
N LEU A 108 -10.32 -21.38 -14.00
CA LEU A 108 -11.55 -20.75 -14.46
C LEU A 108 -11.22 -19.62 -15.43
N PHE A 109 -12.03 -19.53 -16.48
CA PHE A 109 -11.99 -18.45 -17.47
C PHE A 109 -13.40 -17.89 -17.63
N PHE A 110 -13.58 -16.59 -17.43
CA PHE A 110 -14.83 -15.85 -17.61
C PHE A 110 -16.05 -16.52 -16.94
N LYS A 111 -15.87 -17.01 -15.71
CA LYS A 111 -16.87 -17.78 -14.95
C LYS A 111 -16.91 -17.34 -13.50
N ASN A 112 -18.02 -17.66 -12.83
CA ASN A 112 -18.11 -17.51 -11.39
C ASN A 112 -17.20 -18.53 -10.70
N ASP A 113 -16.49 -18.07 -9.68
CA ASP A 113 -15.77 -18.94 -8.76
C ASP A 113 -16.75 -19.71 -7.85
N PRO A 114 -16.28 -20.69 -7.06
CA PRO A 114 -17.15 -21.46 -6.16
C PRO A 114 -17.92 -20.63 -5.12
N TYR A 115 -17.57 -19.35 -4.95
CA TYR A 115 -18.20 -18.41 -4.05
C TYR A 115 -19.14 -17.44 -4.77
N GLY A 116 -19.41 -17.65 -6.06
CA GLY A 116 -20.35 -16.87 -6.85
C GLY A 116 -19.79 -15.57 -7.40
N ARG A 117 -18.49 -15.31 -7.24
CA ARG A 117 -17.86 -14.09 -7.77
C ARG A 117 -17.36 -14.35 -9.18
N TRP A 118 -17.80 -13.53 -10.14
CA TRP A 118 -17.31 -13.60 -11.52
C TRP A 118 -15.81 -13.28 -11.58
N ARG A 119 -15.04 -14.13 -12.26
CA ARG A 119 -13.61 -13.96 -12.51
C ARG A 119 -13.32 -14.05 -14.00
N ALA A 120 -12.51 -13.14 -14.53
CA ALA A 120 -12.04 -13.25 -15.91
C ALA A 120 -11.02 -14.39 -16.04
N PHE A 121 -10.11 -14.50 -15.07
CA PHE A 121 -9.22 -15.63 -14.92
C PHE A 121 -8.95 -15.93 -13.45
N SER A 122 -8.97 -17.21 -13.07
CA SER A 122 -8.55 -17.68 -11.77
C SER A 122 -7.90 -19.04 -11.90
N ALA A 123 -6.66 -19.19 -11.41
CA ALA A 123 -6.03 -20.48 -11.25
C ALA A 123 -5.67 -20.67 -9.77
N GLN A 124 -6.13 -21.76 -9.18
CA GLN A 124 -6.01 -22.04 -7.77
C GLN A 124 -5.57 -23.48 -7.57
N THR A 125 -4.64 -23.67 -6.65
CA THR A 125 -4.23 -24.97 -6.11
C THR A 125 -4.13 -24.87 -4.58
N SER A 126 -3.69 -25.93 -3.91
CA SER A 126 -3.40 -25.91 -2.47
C SER A 126 -2.42 -24.79 -2.05
N ASP A 127 -1.35 -24.58 -2.81
CA ASP A 127 -0.26 -23.65 -2.48
C ASP A 127 -0.14 -22.45 -3.43
N PHE A 128 -0.98 -22.32 -4.45
CA PHE A 128 -0.91 -21.21 -5.40
C PHE A 128 -2.28 -20.65 -5.71
N LEU A 129 -2.38 -19.33 -5.79
CA LEU A 129 -3.54 -18.63 -6.31
C LEU A 129 -3.07 -17.50 -7.20
N ILE A 130 -3.72 -17.34 -8.33
CA ILE A 130 -3.65 -16.16 -9.18
C ILE A 130 -5.04 -15.83 -9.70
N ARG A 131 -5.41 -14.55 -9.63
CA ARG A 131 -6.63 -14.00 -10.22
C ARG A 131 -6.25 -12.82 -11.10
N ILE A 132 -6.91 -12.71 -12.24
CA ILE A 132 -6.78 -11.58 -13.16
C ILE A 132 -8.19 -11.16 -13.56
N ASP A 133 -8.54 -9.92 -13.25
CA ASP A 133 -9.85 -9.35 -13.51
C ASP A 133 -9.72 -7.98 -14.21
N PRO A 134 -10.64 -7.62 -15.12
CA PRO A 134 -10.69 -6.29 -15.72
C PRO A 134 -11.03 -5.24 -14.66
N ALA A 135 -10.37 -4.08 -14.73
CA ALA A 135 -10.62 -2.93 -13.90
C ALA A 135 -11.16 -1.79 -14.76
N MET A 136 -12.43 -1.44 -14.61
CA MET A 136 -13.09 -0.41 -15.38
C MET A 136 -13.95 0.46 -14.47
N SER A 137 -14.05 1.76 -14.79
CA SER A 137 -14.93 2.68 -14.07
C SER A 137 -15.57 3.69 -15.01
N LEU A 138 -16.79 4.11 -14.69
CA LEU A 138 -17.47 5.24 -15.32
C LEU A 138 -18.07 6.11 -14.23
N GLU A 139 -17.71 7.38 -14.22
CA GLU A 139 -18.19 8.37 -13.26
C GLU A 139 -18.63 9.63 -14.02
N THR A 140 -19.75 10.21 -13.61
CA THR A 140 -20.24 11.48 -14.15
C THR A 140 -20.49 12.45 -13.00
N THR A 141 -19.96 13.66 -13.14
CA THR A 141 -20.12 14.74 -12.16
C THR A 141 -20.85 15.90 -12.83
N GLN A 142 -22.00 16.28 -12.27
CA GLN A 142 -22.81 17.41 -12.75
C GLN A 142 -23.12 18.36 -11.59
N GLY A 143 -22.91 19.66 -11.79
CA GLY A 143 -23.25 20.69 -10.81
C GLY A 143 -22.40 21.96 -10.94
N GLY A 144 -22.97 23.12 -10.59
CA GLY A 144 -22.25 24.41 -10.57
C GLY A 144 -21.64 24.80 -11.92
N GLY A 145 -22.30 24.48 -13.04
CA GLY A 145 -21.79 24.72 -14.40
C GLY A 145 -20.70 23.74 -14.86
N LYS A 146 -20.36 22.73 -14.05
CA LYS A 146 -19.45 21.65 -14.41
C LYS A 146 -20.24 20.44 -14.89
N SER A 147 -19.79 19.87 -16.01
CA SER A 147 -20.19 18.55 -16.48
C SER A 147 -18.91 17.83 -16.88
N ILE A 148 -18.57 16.77 -16.13
CA ILE A 148 -17.36 15.99 -16.30
C ILE A 148 -17.77 14.53 -16.41
N MET A 149 -17.18 13.82 -17.37
CA MET A 149 -17.20 12.37 -17.45
C MET A 149 -15.79 11.84 -17.26
N LYS A 150 -15.66 10.85 -16.39
CA LYS A 150 -14.43 10.15 -16.06
C LYS A 150 -14.62 8.68 -16.37
N MET A 151 -13.78 8.14 -17.23
CA MET A 151 -13.78 6.72 -17.59
C MET A 151 -12.41 6.12 -17.37
N SER A 152 -12.38 4.84 -17.00
CA SER A 152 -11.13 4.09 -16.94
C SER A 152 -11.26 2.68 -17.49
N GLY A 153 -10.14 2.17 -17.98
CA GLY A 153 -9.98 0.79 -18.41
C GLY A 153 -8.61 0.27 -18.04
N GLY A 154 -8.54 -1.01 -17.68
CA GLY A 154 -7.33 -1.61 -17.16
C GLY A 154 -7.53 -3.02 -16.60
N LEU A 155 -6.56 -3.47 -15.81
CA LEU A 155 -6.47 -4.83 -15.30
C LEU A 155 -5.99 -4.83 -13.85
N GLN A 156 -6.48 -5.80 -13.08
CA GLN A 156 -6.01 -6.13 -11.75
C GLN A 156 -5.58 -7.59 -11.72
N LEU A 157 -4.40 -7.85 -11.17
CA LEU A 157 -3.81 -9.15 -10.95
C LEU A 157 -3.38 -9.26 -9.50
N TRP A 158 -3.69 -10.36 -8.85
CA TRP A 158 -3.19 -10.65 -7.52
C TRP A 158 -3.14 -12.13 -7.25
N GLY A 159 -2.30 -12.52 -6.31
CA GLY A 159 -2.09 -13.91 -5.99
C GLY A 159 -1.11 -14.10 -4.85
N HIS A 160 -0.90 -15.37 -4.53
CA HIS A 160 0.08 -15.79 -3.55
C HIS A 160 0.67 -17.15 -3.95
N MET A 161 1.90 -17.38 -3.53
CA MET A 161 2.65 -18.60 -3.78
C MET A 161 3.21 -19.14 -2.46
N GLY A 162 2.93 -20.41 -2.22
CA GLY A 162 3.18 -21.07 -0.95
C GLY A 162 2.48 -20.37 0.22
N LYS A 163 3.16 -20.42 1.37
CA LYS A 163 2.61 -19.88 2.61
C LYS A 163 2.99 -18.45 2.88
N ASN A 164 3.92 -17.83 2.15
CA ASN A 164 4.56 -16.59 2.59
C ASN A 164 4.66 -15.51 1.52
N ILE A 165 4.62 -15.86 0.23
CA ILE A 165 4.86 -14.91 -0.86
C ILE A 165 3.52 -14.45 -1.43
N SER A 166 3.32 -13.16 -1.52
CA SER A 166 2.18 -12.53 -2.20
C SER A 166 2.66 -11.60 -3.31
N PHE A 167 1.83 -11.41 -4.31
CA PHE A 167 2.10 -10.47 -5.39
C PHE A 167 0.80 -9.83 -5.88
N GLN A 168 0.90 -8.59 -6.36
CA GLN A 168 -0.20 -7.91 -7.03
C GLN A 168 0.32 -6.90 -8.04
N ALA A 169 -0.50 -6.64 -9.04
CA ALA A 169 -0.35 -5.57 -10.02
C ALA A 169 -1.74 -5.03 -10.36
N PHE A 170 -1.85 -3.72 -10.49
CA PHE A 170 -3.07 -3.03 -10.87
C PHE A 170 -2.67 -1.87 -11.76
N PHE A 171 -3.32 -1.76 -12.91
CA PHE A 171 -3.10 -0.69 -13.86
C PHE A 171 -4.44 -0.25 -14.44
N THR A 172 -4.69 1.06 -14.45
CA THR A 172 -5.84 1.65 -15.15
C THR A 172 -5.43 2.98 -15.76
N ASP A 173 -5.83 3.21 -17.00
CA ASP A 173 -5.77 4.52 -17.64
C ASP A 173 -7.09 5.24 -17.46
N PHE A 174 -7.03 6.47 -16.94
CA PHE A 174 -8.18 7.35 -16.79
C PHE A 174 -8.21 8.37 -17.92
N THR A 175 -9.41 8.64 -18.41
CA THR A 175 -9.71 9.78 -19.28
C THR A 175 -10.85 10.58 -18.66
N GLU A 176 -10.57 11.85 -18.39
CA GLU A 176 -11.53 12.82 -17.87
C GLU A 176 -11.78 13.88 -18.93
N TYR A 177 -13.03 14.10 -19.30
CA TYR A 177 -13.38 15.17 -20.23
C TYR A 177 -14.61 15.96 -19.77
N GLY A 178 -14.61 17.26 -20.05
CA GLY A 178 -15.69 18.14 -19.58
C GLY A 178 -15.43 19.62 -19.79
N THR A 179 -16.33 20.45 -19.24
CA THR A 179 -16.28 21.90 -19.40
C THR A 179 -15.14 22.57 -18.64
N ARG A 180 -14.70 21.99 -17.50
CA ARG A 180 -13.55 22.45 -16.69
C ARG A 180 -13.04 21.31 -15.79
N VAL A 181 -12.06 20.55 -16.28
CA VAL A 181 -11.44 19.46 -15.50
C VAL A 181 -10.42 20.05 -14.52
N ASP A 182 -10.45 19.64 -13.25
CA ASP A 182 -9.43 20.04 -12.28
C ASP A 182 -8.16 19.20 -12.48
N THR A 183 -7.25 19.75 -13.27
CA THR A 183 -5.99 19.09 -13.61
C THR A 183 -4.98 19.11 -12.46
N ILE A 184 -5.19 19.94 -11.44
CA ILE A 184 -4.25 20.13 -10.33
C ILE A 184 -4.67 19.36 -9.09
N ARG A 185 -5.98 19.31 -8.84
CA ARG A 185 -6.57 18.72 -7.65
C ARG A 185 -6.01 19.35 -6.39
N GLN A 186 -5.69 20.65 -6.37
CA GLN A 186 -5.09 21.23 -5.15
C GLN A 186 -6.12 21.32 -4.00
N PHE A 187 -7.35 21.73 -4.32
CA PHE A 187 -8.43 21.96 -3.36
C PHE A 187 -9.59 20.99 -3.57
N SER A 188 -9.27 19.71 -3.79
CA SER A 188 -10.24 18.62 -3.90
C SER A 188 -9.90 17.50 -2.92
N ASN A 189 -10.87 16.64 -2.62
CA ASN A 189 -10.68 15.40 -1.85
C ASN A 189 -10.18 14.22 -2.72
N GLU A 190 -9.98 14.44 -4.03
CA GLU A 190 -9.43 13.42 -4.92
C GLU A 190 -7.93 13.23 -4.71
N THR A 191 -7.42 12.01 -4.94
CA THR A 191 -5.97 11.80 -5.01
C THR A 191 -5.35 12.72 -6.05
N GLY A 192 -4.20 13.30 -5.71
CA GLY A 192 -3.33 13.96 -6.65
C GLY A 192 -2.91 13.03 -7.79
N ILE A 193 -2.52 13.62 -8.91
CA ILE A 193 -2.14 12.87 -10.11
C ILE A 193 -0.73 13.22 -10.53
N VAL A 194 -0.01 12.21 -11.02
CA VAL A 194 1.20 12.43 -11.79
C VAL A 194 0.75 12.74 -13.21
N ARG A 195 0.87 14.00 -13.62
CA ARG A 195 0.45 14.42 -14.96
C ARG A 195 1.46 13.96 -16.00
N PHE A 196 0.96 13.61 -17.18
CA PHE A 196 1.78 13.66 -18.39
C PHE A 196 2.18 15.13 -18.66
N ALA A 197 3.36 15.33 -19.26
CA ALA A 197 3.85 16.67 -19.55
C ALA A 197 2.83 17.47 -20.40
N ASN A 198 2.71 18.77 -20.14
CA ASN A 198 1.92 19.75 -20.91
C ASN A 198 0.39 19.75 -20.78
N VAL A 199 -0.18 19.35 -19.64
CA VAL A 199 -1.61 19.58 -19.37
C VAL A 199 -1.84 21.00 -18.86
N LYS A 200 -2.54 21.84 -19.65
CA LYS A 200 -2.96 23.19 -19.24
C LYS A 200 -3.94 23.11 -18.05
N PRO A 201 -3.89 24.05 -17.09
CA PRO A 201 -4.76 24.08 -15.92
C PRO A 201 -6.26 23.93 -16.23
N ASP A 202 -6.72 24.44 -17.38
CA ASP A 202 -8.11 24.43 -17.84
C ASP A 202 -8.36 23.48 -19.03
N SER A 203 -7.59 22.41 -19.14
CA SER A 203 -7.80 21.43 -20.21
C SER A 203 -9.20 20.82 -20.12
N LYS A 204 -9.88 20.69 -21.26
CA LYS A 204 -11.15 19.96 -21.37
C LYS A 204 -10.96 18.44 -21.36
N LEU A 205 -9.71 18.00 -21.42
CA LEU A 205 -9.30 16.61 -21.48
C LEU A 205 -8.10 16.40 -20.57
N LEU A 206 -8.16 15.41 -19.71
CA LEU A 206 -7.09 14.99 -18.83
C LEU A 206 -6.96 13.48 -18.90
N THR A 207 -5.76 13.01 -19.17
CA THR A 207 -5.41 11.59 -19.11
C THR A 207 -4.32 11.38 -18.09
N TYR A 208 -4.41 10.29 -17.34
CA TYR A 208 -3.40 9.86 -16.39
C TYR A 208 -3.57 8.37 -16.11
N SER A 209 -2.50 7.73 -15.67
CA SER A 209 -2.50 6.33 -15.30
C SER A 209 -2.44 6.17 -13.79
N ASN A 210 -3.08 5.14 -13.28
CA ASN A 210 -2.89 4.67 -11.92
C ASN A 210 -2.20 3.31 -11.96
N LEU A 211 -1.06 3.21 -11.27
CA LEU A 211 -0.26 2.00 -11.18
C LEU A 211 -0.11 1.64 -9.70
N ARG A 212 -0.52 0.45 -9.32
CA ARG A 212 -0.25 -0.13 -8.01
C ARG A 212 0.35 -1.50 -8.19
N GLY A 213 1.27 -1.89 -7.33
CA GLY A 213 1.87 -3.21 -7.42
C GLY A 213 2.74 -3.48 -6.22
N SER A 214 2.83 -4.74 -5.80
CA SER A 214 3.71 -5.12 -4.70
C SER A 214 4.05 -6.59 -4.73
N VAL A 215 5.17 -6.91 -4.10
CA VAL A 215 5.54 -8.26 -3.68
C VAL A 215 5.71 -8.23 -2.17
N GLY A 216 5.11 -9.19 -1.49
CA GLY A 216 5.12 -9.30 -0.04
C GLY A 216 5.71 -10.64 0.42
N TYR A 217 6.35 -10.60 1.58
CA TYR A 217 6.74 -11.77 2.35
C TYR A 217 6.16 -11.67 3.76
N GLU A 218 5.29 -12.59 4.13
CA GLU A 218 4.69 -12.66 5.47
C GLU A 218 5.40 -13.72 6.33
N PHE A 219 5.60 -13.42 7.59
CA PHE A 219 6.12 -14.33 8.62
C PHE A 219 5.20 -14.29 9.84
N LYS A 220 5.43 -15.17 10.81
CA LYS A 220 4.49 -15.47 11.91
C LYS A 220 3.82 -14.24 12.56
N ASN A 221 4.62 -13.19 12.80
CA ASN A 221 4.20 -12.00 13.53
C ASN A 221 4.40 -10.72 12.68
N GLY A 222 4.49 -10.81 11.36
CA GLY A 222 4.78 -9.63 10.56
C GLY A 222 4.94 -9.88 9.07
N SER A 223 5.38 -8.82 8.39
CA SER A 223 5.21 -8.65 6.96
C SER A 223 6.28 -7.71 6.44
N VAL A 224 6.94 -8.04 5.33
CA VAL A 224 7.79 -7.11 4.56
C VAL A 224 7.23 -7.03 3.16
N SER A 225 7.13 -5.82 2.60
CA SER A 225 6.63 -5.58 1.25
C SER A 225 7.50 -4.58 0.51
N LEU A 226 7.72 -4.85 -0.78
CA LEU A 226 8.26 -3.89 -1.74
C LEU A 226 7.13 -3.59 -2.75
N GLY A 227 6.80 -2.33 -2.96
CA GLY A 227 5.69 -2.00 -3.84
C GLY A 227 5.64 -0.54 -4.28
N ASN A 228 4.59 -0.21 -5.02
CA ASN A 228 4.18 1.12 -5.42
C ASN A 228 2.70 1.28 -5.07
N ASP A 229 2.38 2.13 -4.10
CA ASP A 229 1.02 2.36 -3.61
C ASP A 229 0.93 3.63 -2.74
N GLN A 230 -0.26 3.98 -2.27
CA GLN A 230 -0.47 5.00 -1.25
C GLN A 230 -0.44 4.37 0.15
N LEU A 231 0.50 4.82 0.99
CA LEU A 231 0.46 4.52 2.42
C LEU A 231 -0.28 5.63 3.14
N LEU A 232 -1.23 5.27 4.02
CA LEU A 232 -1.99 6.23 4.82
C LEU A 232 -1.72 5.98 6.30
N TRP A 233 -1.64 7.05 7.08
CA TRP A 233 -1.41 6.96 8.52
C TRP A 233 -2.38 7.88 9.28
N GLY A 234 -3.28 7.26 10.04
CA GLY A 234 -4.24 7.91 10.93
C GLY A 234 -5.69 7.77 10.47
N TYR A 235 -6.60 8.23 11.34
CA TYR A 235 -8.06 8.11 11.18
C TYR A 235 -8.73 9.30 10.46
N GLY A 236 -7.97 10.30 10.05
CA GLY A 236 -8.55 11.49 9.41
C GLY A 236 -9.14 11.18 8.03
N GLU A 237 -10.45 11.38 7.87
CA GLU A 237 -11.17 11.18 6.60
C GLU A 237 -10.92 12.30 5.58
N ASN A 238 -10.86 13.56 6.04
CA ASN A 238 -10.64 14.74 5.19
C ASN A 238 -9.21 15.29 5.26
N GLY A 239 -8.29 14.49 5.79
CA GLY A 239 -6.91 14.89 5.99
C GLY A 239 -6.26 14.12 7.13
N ARG A 240 -5.14 13.47 6.82
CA ARG A 240 -4.27 12.84 7.81
C ARG A 240 -3.02 13.71 7.96
N LEU A 241 -2.53 13.83 9.20
CA LEU A 241 -1.42 14.73 9.52
C LEU A 241 -0.09 14.26 8.92
N VAL A 242 0.21 12.95 9.03
CA VAL A 242 1.51 12.41 8.59
C VAL A 242 1.46 11.92 7.15
N MET A 243 0.55 10.98 6.83
CA MET A 243 0.40 10.43 5.47
C MET A 243 -1.07 10.43 5.06
N SER A 244 -1.44 11.38 4.19
CA SER A 244 -2.80 11.53 3.66
C SER A 244 -3.03 10.76 2.37
N ASP A 245 -4.29 10.68 1.98
CA ASP A 245 -4.74 10.06 0.72
C ASP A 245 -4.55 10.98 -0.49
N LYS A 246 -3.93 12.15 -0.29
CA LYS A 246 -3.73 13.17 -1.33
C LYS A 246 -2.56 12.85 -2.27
N ALA A 247 -1.47 12.30 -1.76
CA ALA A 247 -0.30 12.00 -2.59
C ALA A 247 -0.61 10.86 -3.56
N PRO A 248 -0.19 10.89 -4.84
CA PRO A 248 -0.32 9.74 -5.74
C PRO A 248 0.47 8.53 -5.21
N ALA A 249 0.28 7.35 -5.80
CA ALA A 249 1.05 6.16 -5.44
C ALA A 249 2.56 6.39 -5.64
N TYR A 250 3.37 5.86 -4.72
CA TYR A 250 4.83 5.99 -4.73
C TYR A 250 5.51 4.66 -4.36
N PRO A 251 6.75 4.44 -4.80
CA PRO A 251 7.50 3.25 -4.41
C PRO A 251 7.77 3.24 -2.91
N PHE A 252 7.73 2.07 -2.29
CA PHE A 252 8.01 1.89 -0.88
C PHE A 252 8.62 0.51 -0.55
N ILE A 253 9.37 0.49 0.54
CA ILE A 253 9.61 -0.70 1.37
C ILE A 253 8.78 -0.53 2.64
N ARG A 254 8.01 -1.54 3.03
CA ARG A 254 7.16 -1.53 4.22
C ARG A 254 7.47 -2.74 5.09
N LEU A 255 7.55 -2.52 6.40
CA LEU A 255 7.64 -3.55 7.43
C LEU A 255 6.50 -3.34 8.42
N ASP A 256 5.67 -4.35 8.59
CA ASP A 256 4.67 -4.41 9.65
C ASP A 256 5.04 -5.54 10.60
N TYR A 257 5.09 -5.28 11.90
CA TYR A 257 5.47 -6.27 12.91
C TYR A 257 4.57 -6.18 14.14
N GLN A 258 3.92 -7.27 14.50
CA GLN A 258 3.03 -7.36 15.66
C GLN A 258 3.56 -8.40 16.65
N PRO A 259 4.50 -8.04 17.53
CA PRO A 259 5.06 -8.97 18.50
C PRO A 259 4.03 -9.46 19.52
N LEU A 260 3.07 -8.60 19.89
CA LEU A 260 2.03 -8.85 20.88
C LEU A 260 0.69 -8.34 20.34
N LYS A 261 -0.43 -8.94 20.79
CA LYS A 261 -1.76 -8.51 20.35
C LYS A 261 -2.04 -7.01 20.60
N TRP A 262 -1.43 -6.43 21.64
CA TRP A 262 -1.61 -5.03 22.04
C TRP A 262 -0.50 -4.09 21.54
N VAL A 263 0.48 -4.56 20.76
CA VAL A 263 1.57 -3.75 20.19
C VAL A 263 1.80 -4.07 18.73
N LYS A 264 1.69 -3.07 17.85
CA LYS A 264 2.04 -3.17 16.43
C LYS A 264 3.07 -2.11 16.06
N PHE A 265 4.17 -2.53 15.49
CA PHE A 265 5.22 -1.69 14.93
C PHE A 265 5.05 -1.59 13.42
N HIS A 266 5.25 -0.40 12.89
CA HIS A 266 5.28 -0.17 11.46
C HIS A 266 6.51 0.63 11.07
N TYR A 267 7.00 0.36 9.88
CA TYR A 267 8.06 1.12 9.25
C TYR A 267 7.81 1.19 7.75
N ALA A 268 8.09 2.34 7.15
CA ALA A 268 8.15 2.47 5.71
C ALA A 268 9.30 3.38 5.28
N HIS A 269 9.94 3.01 4.18
CA HIS A 269 10.83 3.86 3.41
C HIS A 269 10.24 4.08 2.03
N THR A 270 10.16 5.32 1.56
CA THR A 270 9.46 5.66 0.32
C THR A 270 10.27 6.57 -0.57
N TRP A 271 10.03 6.46 -1.88
CA TRP A 271 10.63 7.28 -2.91
C TRP A 271 9.61 8.32 -3.37
N LEU A 272 9.94 9.59 -3.19
CA LEU A 272 9.08 10.70 -3.55
C LEU A 272 9.53 11.33 -4.87
N GLN A 273 8.59 11.85 -5.64
CA GLN A 273 8.89 12.67 -6.81
C GLN A 273 9.08 14.13 -6.38
N SER A 274 10.28 14.68 -6.57
CA SER A 274 10.54 16.09 -6.26
C SER A 274 9.97 17.04 -7.30
N ALA A 275 9.90 16.60 -8.57
CA ALA A 275 9.63 17.44 -9.73
C ALA A 275 10.59 18.65 -9.87
N ILE A 276 11.77 18.59 -9.25
CA ILE A 276 12.81 19.64 -9.33
C ILE A 276 13.97 19.11 -10.18
N ILE A 277 14.29 19.80 -11.28
CA ILE A 277 15.44 19.47 -12.14
C ILE A 277 16.74 19.82 -11.42
N ASP A 278 17.65 18.87 -11.36
CA ASP A 278 19.04 19.05 -10.98
C ASP A 278 19.84 19.45 -12.22
N SER A 279 20.03 20.75 -12.41
CA SER A 279 20.74 21.30 -13.57
C SER A 279 22.21 20.91 -13.59
N ALA A 280 22.84 20.68 -12.44
CA ALA A 280 24.24 20.31 -12.35
C ALA A 280 24.50 18.85 -12.77
N ARG A 281 23.50 17.97 -12.64
CA ARG A 281 23.56 16.56 -13.08
C ARG A 281 22.92 16.33 -14.45
N THR A 282 22.10 17.24 -14.95
CA THR A 282 21.50 17.17 -16.28
C THR A 282 22.57 17.33 -17.36
N TYR A 283 22.53 16.52 -18.42
CA TYR A 283 23.56 16.50 -19.46
C TYR A 283 22.99 16.29 -20.87
N PRO A 284 23.67 16.76 -21.93
CA PRO A 284 23.20 16.61 -23.30
C PRO A 284 23.24 15.15 -23.75
N LYS A 285 22.18 14.70 -24.43
CA LYS A 285 22.08 13.33 -24.98
C LYS A 285 22.94 13.12 -26.24
N GLY A 286 23.48 14.19 -26.82
CA GLY A 286 24.22 14.14 -28.08
C GLY A 286 23.34 13.94 -29.32
N ASN A 287 22.02 14.01 -29.21
CA ASN A 287 21.09 14.06 -30.33
C ASN A 287 19.89 14.99 -30.01
N THR A 288 19.26 15.55 -31.03
CA THR A 288 18.15 16.51 -30.89
C THR A 288 16.78 15.92 -31.26
N ILE A 289 16.74 14.67 -31.71
CA ILE A 289 15.53 14.03 -32.28
C ILE A 289 14.42 13.87 -31.22
N TYR A 290 14.78 13.72 -29.94
CA TYR A 290 13.85 13.55 -28.81
C TYR A 290 14.19 14.44 -27.61
N GLY A 291 14.62 15.68 -27.89
CA GLY A 291 15.08 16.66 -26.90
C GLY A 291 16.59 16.62 -26.67
N SER A 292 17.17 17.77 -26.36
CA SER A 292 18.63 17.97 -26.23
C SER A 292 19.24 17.30 -25.01
N ASP A 293 18.51 17.29 -23.90
CA ASP A 293 19.07 16.97 -22.58
C ASP A 293 18.40 15.76 -21.93
N ARG A 294 19.20 15.04 -21.14
CA ARG A 294 18.72 14.06 -20.16
C ARG A 294 18.53 14.78 -18.84
N GLU A 295 17.29 15.19 -18.59
CA GLU A 295 16.87 15.76 -17.31
C GLU A 295 17.05 14.75 -16.18
N ILE A 296 17.72 15.19 -15.12
CA ILE A 296 17.84 14.46 -13.85
C ILE A 296 17.10 15.26 -12.79
N TYR A 297 16.24 14.59 -12.03
CA TYR A 297 15.48 15.22 -10.95
C TYR A 297 16.19 14.99 -9.61
N VAL A 298 16.09 15.96 -8.70
CA VAL A 298 16.60 15.83 -7.33
C VAL A 298 15.86 14.69 -6.64
N SER A 299 16.60 13.67 -6.18
CA SER A 299 16.00 12.54 -5.47
C SER A 299 15.43 12.98 -4.12
N LYS A 300 14.23 12.49 -3.78
CA LYS A 300 13.57 12.78 -2.50
C LYS A 300 13.03 11.49 -1.91
N PHE A 301 13.16 11.34 -0.61
CA PHE A 301 12.78 10.13 0.11
C PHE A 301 12.02 10.51 1.38
N MET A 302 11.25 9.58 1.90
CA MET A 302 10.65 9.69 3.23
C MET A 302 10.85 8.38 3.99
N ALA A 303 11.14 8.48 5.28
CA ALA A 303 11.08 7.34 6.18
C ALA A 303 10.07 7.61 7.29
N THR A 304 9.30 6.59 7.66
CA THR A 304 8.34 6.64 8.76
C THR A 304 8.48 5.41 9.63
N HIS A 305 8.29 5.55 10.93
CA HIS A 305 8.06 4.43 11.82
C HIS A 305 7.02 4.78 12.88
N SER A 306 6.33 3.78 13.42
CA SER A 306 5.42 3.98 14.54
C SER A 306 5.28 2.76 15.42
N LEU A 307 5.05 3.02 16.70
CA LEU A 307 4.56 2.07 17.69
C LEU A 307 3.10 2.37 17.97
N ASN A 308 2.26 1.38 17.72
CA ASN A 308 0.82 1.43 17.93
C ASN A 308 0.43 0.51 19.08
N PHE A 309 -0.29 1.06 20.05
CA PHE A 309 -0.73 0.39 21.25
C PHE A 309 -2.24 0.26 21.30
N PHE A 310 -2.71 -0.92 21.68
CA PHE A 310 -4.13 -1.25 21.81
C PHE A 310 -4.42 -1.74 23.24
N PRO A 311 -4.35 -0.84 24.25
CA PRO A 311 -4.43 -1.23 25.66
C PRO A 311 -5.80 -1.80 26.05
N VAL A 312 -6.88 -1.29 25.46
CA VAL A 312 -8.26 -1.73 25.69
C VAL A 312 -9.07 -1.64 24.40
N LYS A 313 -10.19 -2.37 24.31
CA LYS A 313 -11.10 -2.30 23.15
C LYS A 313 -11.58 -0.86 22.97
N GLY A 314 -11.46 -0.34 21.75
CA GLY A 314 -11.90 1.02 21.39
C GLY A 314 -10.89 2.14 21.64
N LEU A 315 -9.71 1.85 22.22
CA LEU A 315 -8.63 2.81 22.38
C LEU A 315 -7.39 2.36 21.60
N SER A 316 -6.95 3.21 20.67
CA SER A 316 -5.73 3.02 19.88
C SER A 316 -4.83 4.24 20.06
N LEU A 317 -3.58 4.03 20.45
CA LEU A 317 -2.57 5.07 20.63
C LEU A 317 -1.41 4.83 19.65
N SER A 318 -0.97 5.87 18.93
CA SER A 318 0.12 5.79 17.96
C SER A 318 1.17 6.84 18.29
N ILE A 319 2.42 6.43 18.35
CA ILE A 319 3.58 7.32 18.51
C ILE A 319 4.61 6.92 17.48
N GLY A 320 5.16 7.90 16.77
CA GLY A 320 6.16 7.64 15.75
C GLY A 320 6.72 8.93 15.16
N GLU A 321 7.67 8.76 14.25
CA GLU A 321 8.34 9.86 13.57
C GLU A 321 8.22 9.67 12.06
N SER A 322 8.25 10.79 11.35
CA SER A 322 8.47 10.83 9.90
C SER A 322 9.63 11.76 9.57
N ILE A 323 10.40 11.44 8.54
CA ILE A 323 11.48 12.30 8.06
C ILE A 323 11.53 12.32 6.54
N ILE A 324 11.63 13.51 5.97
CA ILE A 324 11.80 13.74 4.53
C ILE A 324 13.20 14.27 4.29
N TYR A 325 13.94 13.59 3.42
CA TYR A 325 15.31 13.92 3.07
C TYR A 325 15.54 13.80 1.56
N SER A 326 16.66 14.35 1.07
CA SER A 326 16.94 14.47 -0.36
C SER A 326 18.32 13.94 -0.74
N ASP A 327 18.59 14.00 -2.05
CA ASP A 327 19.89 13.78 -2.69
C ASP A 327 20.33 12.33 -2.77
N LYS A 328 20.72 11.74 -1.64
CA LYS A 328 21.22 10.37 -1.57
C LYS A 328 20.45 9.58 -0.54
N MET A 329 20.21 8.31 -0.85
CA MET A 329 19.62 7.39 0.12
C MET A 329 20.59 7.22 1.30
N ASP A 330 20.12 7.52 2.50
CA ASP A 330 20.89 7.42 3.73
C ASP A 330 20.54 6.12 4.48
N ALA A 331 21.58 5.34 4.83
CA ALA A 331 21.42 4.08 5.53
C ALA A 331 20.83 4.24 6.95
N GLY A 332 21.01 5.38 7.62
CA GLY A 332 20.43 5.65 8.93
C GLY A 332 18.91 5.65 8.92
N TYR A 333 18.31 6.18 7.85
CA TYR A 333 16.86 6.18 7.65
C TYR A 333 16.31 4.84 7.14
N LEU A 334 17.20 3.90 6.78
CA LEU A 334 16.84 2.52 6.45
C LEU A 334 16.73 1.60 7.68
N ILE A 335 17.15 2.07 8.86
CA ILE A 335 17.11 1.31 10.11
C ILE A 335 15.75 1.53 10.78
N PRO A 336 14.85 0.52 10.85
CA PRO A 336 13.46 0.76 11.26
C PRO A 336 13.29 1.30 12.68
N VAL A 337 14.16 0.90 13.61
CA VAL A 337 14.10 1.26 15.03
C VAL A 337 14.90 2.53 15.37
N MET A 338 15.47 3.21 14.37
CA MET A 338 16.26 4.42 14.57
C MET A 338 15.35 5.59 14.95
N PHE A 339 15.74 6.39 15.94
CA PHE A 339 15.16 7.71 16.17
C PHE A 339 15.65 8.67 15.08
N PHE A 340 14.82 8.95 14.08
CA PHE A 340 15.20 9.68 12.88
C PHE A 340 15.60 11.12 13.21
N LYS A 341 14.88 11.77 14.12
CA LYS A 341 15.20 13.14 14.51
C LYS A 341 16.53 13.25 15.24
N ALA A 342 16.83 12.30 16.12
CA ALA A 342 18.11 12.27 16.82
C ALA A 342 19.27 11.97 15.85
N TYR A 343 19.07 11.05 14.92
CA TYR A 343 20.04 10.74 13.87
C TYR A 343 20.33 11.98 13.00
N ASP A 344 19.29 12.68 12.52
CA ASP A 344 19.43 13.88 11.72
C ASP A 344 20.21 14.99 12.44
N GLN A 345 19.95 15.18 13.74
CA GLN A 345 20.67 16.17 14.54
C GLN A 345 22.18 15.87 14.64
N ILE A 346 22.54 14.59 14.75
CA ILE A 346 23.94 14.15 14.81
C ILE A 346 24.61 14.35 13.44
N THR A 347 23.98 13.92 12.35
CA THR A 347 24.55 13.97 11.00
C THR A 347 24.61 15.38 10.43
N SER A 348 23.57 16.20 10.68
CA SER A 348 23.52 17.61 10.27
C SER A 348 24.30 18.54 11.19
N ARG A 349 24.76 18.05 12.35
CA ARG A 349 25.39 18.87 13.41
C ARG A 349 24.50 20.04 13.83
N TYR A 350 23.20 19.81 13.95
CA TYR A 350 22.17 20.83 14.25
C TYR A 350 22.09 21.99 13.25
N LYS A 351 22.64 21.84 12.03
CA LYS A 351 22.55 22.87 11.00
C LYS A 351 21.30 22.68 10.16
N ILE A 352 20.39 23.65 10.24
CA ILE A 352 19.12 23.65 9.48
C ILE A 352 19.35 23.45 7.98
N ASN A 353 20.37 24.09 7.40
CA ASN A 353 20.69 23.98 5.96
C ASN A 353 21.25 22.61 5.54
N SER A 354 21.56 21.74 6.48
CA SER A 354 22.10 20.39 6.25
C SER A 354 21.23 19.30 6.87
N GLY A 355 20.15 19.69 7.55
CA GLY A 355 19.21 18.80 8.20
C GLY A 355 18.05 18.44 7.30
N SER A 356 17.35 17.39 7.70
CA SER A 356 16.17 16.86 7.04
C SER A 356 14.92 17.39 7.73
N ASN A 357 13.76 17.29 7.06
CA ASN A 357 12.51 17.76 7.64
C ASN A 357 11.82 16.60 8.37
N GLY A 358 11.84 16.63 9.71
CA GLY A 358 11.17 15.64 10.55
C GLY A 358 9.90 16.16 11.21
N GLN A 359 8.91 15.29 11.38
CA GLN A 359 7.70 15.50 12.17
C GLN A 359 7.55 14.41 13.22
#